data_AF-A0A7C2QGE1-F1
#
_entry.id   AF-A0A7C2QGE1-F1
#
_cell.length_a   1.000
_cell.length_b   1.000
_cell.length_c   1.000
_cell.angle_alpha   90.00
_cell.angle_beta   90.00
_cell.angle_gamma   90.00
#
_symmetry.space_group_name_H-M   'P 1'
#
loop_
_entity.id
_entity.type
_entity.pdbx_description
1 polymer ?
#
loop_
_entity_poly.entity_id
_entity_poly.type
_entity_poly.pdbx_seq_one_letter_code
_entity_poly.pdbx_strand_id
1 'polypeptide(L)' 'MKLGEKVLVTAALPYSYAPRHFGHLAGAYLPADIFA' A
#
# COMPACT_ATOMS: atom_id res chain seq x y z
N MET A 1 -11.81 14.56 6.58
CA MET A 1 -10.88 14.04 7.60
C MET A 1 -10.78 15.05 8.72
N LYS A 2 -11.01 14.64 9.96
CA LYS A 2 -10.78 15.50 11.13
C LYS A 2 -9.29 15.47 11.48
N LEU A 3 -8.74 16.63 11.83
CA LEU A 3 -7.35 16.77 12.27
C LEU A 3 -7.16 15.98 13.58
N GLY A 4 -6.59 14.78 13.51
CA GLY A 4 -6.38 13.88 14.67
C GLY A 4 -7.02 12.49 14.56
N GLU A 5 -7.73 12.19 13.47
CA GLU A 5 -8.24 10.84 13.21
C GLU A 5 -7.07 9.91 12.81
N LYS A 6 -6.85 8.84 13.60
CA LYS A 6 -5.82 7.83 13.28
C LYS A 6 -6.37 6.88 12.23
N VAL A 7 -5.74 6.84 11.06
CA VAL A 7 -6.13 5.95 9.96
C VAL A 7 -5.14 4.79 9.88
N LEU A 8 -5.65 3.56 9.92
CA LEU A 8 -4.85 2.38 9.66
C LEU A 8 -4.77 2.17 8.14
N VAL A 9 -3.58 2.37 7.58
CA VAL A 9 -3.30 2.18 6.16
C VAL A 9 -2.57 0.85 5.98
N THR A 10 -3.02 0.04 5.03
CA THR A 10 -2.38 -1.24 4.68
C THR A 10 -2.22 -1.36 3.16
N ALA A 11 -1.20 -2.11 2.75
CA ALA A 11 -1.01 -2.50 1.35
C ALA A 11 -1.32 -3.99 1.19
N ALA A 12 -1.60 -4.40 -0.05
CA ALA A 12 -1.82 -5.81 -0.36
C ALA A 12 -0.57 -6.65 -0.04
N LEU A 13 -0.77 -7.74 0.70
CA LEU A 13 0.29 -8.68 1.01
C LEU A 13 0.71 -9.42 -0.28
N PRO A 14 1.99 -9.36 -0.69
CA PRO A 14 2.43 -10.06 -1.88
C PRO A 14 2.43 -11.56 -1.64
N TYR A 15 2.00 -12.34 -2.64
CA TYR A 15 2.17 -13.78 -2.60
C TYR A 15 3.66 -14.13 -2.62
N SER A 16 4.10 -14.93 -1.64
CA SER A 16 5.53 -15.16 -1.37
C SER A 16 6.28 -15.88 -2.50
N TYR A 17 5.59 -16.78 -3.21
CA TYR A 17 6.22 -17.64 -4.22
C TYR A 17 6.28 -16.99 -5.62
N ALA A 18 5.58 -15.87 -5.85
CA ALA A 18 5.59 -15.20 -7.14
C ALA A 18 6.49 -13.95 -7.13
N PRO A 19 7.25 -13.70 -8.21
CA PRO A 19 8.05 -12.49 -8.32
C PRO A 19 7.15 -11.26 -8.42
N ARG A 20 7.62 -10.15 -7.83
CA ARG A 20 6.94 -8.87 -7.92
C ARG A 20 7.37 -8.13 -9.20
N HIS A 21 6.42 -7.43 -9.81
CA HIS A 21 6.68 -6.53 -10.94
C HIS A 21 6.24 -5.10 -10.60
N PHE A 22 6.60 -4.14 -11.46
CA PHE A 22 6.27 -2.72 -11.28
C PHE A 22 4.79 -2.45 -11.04
N GLY A 23 3.89 -3.22 -11.66
CA GLY A 23 2.46 -3.13 -11.37
C GLY A 23 2.08 -3.32 -9.89
N HIS A 24 2.77 -4.17 -9.13
CA HIS A 24 2.52 -4.31 -7.68
C HIS A 24 2.96 -3.06 -6.91
N LEU A 25 4.09 -2.47 -7.30
CA LEU A 25 4.56 -1.21 -6.72
C LEU A 25 3.59 -0.07 -7.01
N ALA A 26 3.24 0.14 -8.28
CA ALA A 26 2.34 1.20 -8.71
C ALA A 26 0.89 1.02 -8.20
N GLY A 27 0.44 -0.23 -8.02
CA GLY A 27 -0.95 -0.54 -7.67
C GLY A 27 -1.25 -0.67 -6.18
N ALA A 28 -0.29 -1.15 -5.36
CA ALA A 28 -0.54 -1.43 -3.95
C ALA A 28 0.39 -0.66 -3.01
N TYR A 29 1.70 -0.63 -3.28
CA TYR A 29 2.67 -0.11 -2.32
C TYR A 29 2.84 1.41 -2.40
N LEU A 30 3.12 1.94 -3.60
CA LEU A 30 3.32 3.37 -3.83
C LEU A 30 2.09 4.23 -3.46
N PRO A 31 0.84 3.88 -3.86
CA PRO A 31 -0.31 4.68 -3.47
C PRO A 31 -0.60 4.64 -1.97
N ALA A 32 -0.33 3.51 -1.31
CA ALA A 32 -0.46 3.40 0.15
C ALA A 32 0.57 4.28 0.88
N ASP A 33 1.80 4.34 0.36
CA ASP A 33 2.88 5.19 0.89
C ASP A 33 2.62 6.69 0.69
N ILE A 34 2.02 7.09 -0.45
CA ILE A 34 1.64 8.48 -0.70
C ILE A 34 0.52 8.96 0.24
N PHE A 35 -0.35 8.04 0.68
CA PHE A 35 -1.50 8.37 1.54
C PHE A 35 -1.17 8.37 3.03
N ALA A 36 -0.26 7.51 3.48
CA ALA A 36 0.14 7.37 4.88
C ALA A 36 0.84 8.62 5.42
#